data_AF-A0A916N6H1-F1
#
_entry.id   AF-A0A916N6H1-F1
#
_cell.length_a   1.000
_cell.length_b   1.000
_cell.length_c   1.000
_cell.angle_alpha   90.00
_cell.angle_beta   90.00
_cell.angle_gamma   90.00
#
_symmetry.space_group_name_H-M   'P 1'
#
loop_
_entity.id
_entity.type
_entity.pdbx_description
1 polymer ?
#
loop_
_entity_poly.entity_id
_entity_poly.type
_entity_poly.pdbx_seq_one_letter_code
_entity_poly.pdbx_strand_id
1 'polypeptide(L)'
;MASPPVSPGFLHIGELSRRTGRSIYTIRWYEQQKLIPGVRRDGAGRRIYREQHVTWLDLLDRLRQSGMSIRQIREYAQLVRRGDATLEQRREMLRAHRELVDRKMTQLAAARAVIDGKIDFYAQWLREGKQPA
;
A
#
# COMPACT_ATOMS: atom_id res chain seq x y z
N MET A 1 27.71 -9.46 -17.88
CA MET A 1 28.41 -8.44 -17.06
C MET A 1 27.84 -8.48 -15.66
N ALA A 2 28.58 -9.04 -14.69
CA ALA A 2 28.16 -9.07 -13.29
C ALA A 2 28.13 -7.64 -12.75
N SER A 3 27.03 -7.27 -12.08
CA SER A 3 26.95 -5.98 -11.37
C SER A 3 27.86 -6.04 -10.13
N PRO A 4 28.56 -4.94 -9.78
CA PRO A 4 29.40 -4.90 -8.60
C PRO A 4 28.56 -5.08 -7.32
N PRO A 5 29.16 -5.57 -6.22
CA PRO A 5 28.45 -5.78 -4.97
C PRO A 5 27.98 -4.44 -4.41
N VAL A 6 26.67 -4.31 -4.23
CA VAL A 6 26.05 -3.23 -3.47
C VAL A 6 26.54 -3.33 -2.03
N SER A 7 27.07 -2.24 -1.46
CA SER A 7 27.49 -2.19 -0.06
C SER A 7 26.33 -2.62 0.88
N PRO A 8 26.62 -3.29 2.02
CA PRO A 8 25.60 -3.75 2.94
C PRO A 8 24.76 -2.54 3.41
N GLY A 9 23.48 -2.52 3.03
CA GLY A 9 22.54 -1.43 3.31
C GLY A 9 21.93 -0.74 2.08
N PHE A 10 22.44 -1.00 0.87
CA PHE A 10 21.84 -0.54 -0.38
C PHE A 10 21.34 -1.70 -1.25
N LEU A 11 20.19 -1.51 -1.88
CA LEU A 11 19.54 -2.47 -2.78
C LEU A 11 19.50 -1.88 -4.18
N HIS A 12 19.62 -2.71 -5.22
CA HIS A 12 19.26 -2.32 -6.58
C HIS A 12 17.80 -2.72 -6.89
N ILE A 13 17.28 -2.25 -8.02
CA ILE A 13 15.86 -2.45 -8.38
C ILE A 13 15.46 -3.93 -8.48
N GLY A 14 16.37 -4.80 -8.90
CA GLY A 14 16.13 -6.24 -8.94
C GLY A 14 15.98 -6.83 -7.54
N GLU A 15 16.83 -6.42 -6.60
CA GLU A 15 16.72 -6.86 -5.22
C GLU A 15 15.47 -6.30 -4.53
N LEU A 16 15.19 -5.01 -4.74
CA LEU A 16 13.96 -4.40 -4.25
C LEU A 16 12.73 -5.13 -4.79
N SER A 17 12.72 -5.45 -6.09
CA SER A 17 11.65 -6.23 -6.75
C SER A 17 11.43 -7.60 -6.09
N ARG A 18 12.51 -8.37 -5.87
CA ARG A 18 12.41 -9.69 -5.20
C ARG A 18 11.84 -9.57 -3.79
N ARG A 19 12.36 -8.63 -3.00
CA ARG A 19 11.96 -8.47 -1.59
C ARG A 19 10.55 -7.94 -1.40
N THR A 20 10.09 -7.15 -2.36
CA THR A 20 8.77 -6.52 -2.32
C THR A 20 7.71 -7.33 -3.06
N GLY A 21 8.10 -8.37 -3.81
CA GLY A 21 7.21 -9.12 -4.71
C GLY A 21 6.67 -8.29 -5.88
N ARG A 22 7.18 -7.07 -6.09
CA ARG A 22 6.66 -6.12 -7.09
C ARG A 22 7.49 -6.19 -8.35
N SER A 23 6.85 -6.09 -9.51
CA SER A 23 7.59 -6.03 -10.78
C SER A 23 8.49 -4.79 -10.84
N ILE A 24 9.61 -4.90 -11.54
CA ILE A 24 10.49 -3.76 -11.83
C ILE A 24 9.70 -2.62 -12.51
N TYR A 25 8.76 -2.97 -13.40
CA TYR A 25 7.88 -1.99 -14.04
C TYR A 25 7.06 -1.20 -13.02
N THR A 26 6.43 -1.89 -12.06
CA THR A 26 5.64 -1.26 -10.98
C THR A 26 6.49 -0.31 -10.13
N ILE A 27 7.71 -0.73 -9.74
CA ILE A 27 8.62 0.13 -8.97
C ILE A 27 9.00 1.38 -9.77
N ARG A 28 9.34 1.22 -11.06
CA ARG A 28 9.64 2.37 -11.93
C ARG A 28 8.44 3.30 -12.10
N TRP A 29 7.25 2.74 -12.22
CA TRP A 29 6.03 3.54 -12.28
C TRP A 29 5.84 4.36 -11.00
N TYR A 30 6.02 3.76 -9.81
CA TYR A 30 5.98 4.49 -8.53
C TYR A 30 7.01 5.62 -8.45
N GLU A 31 8.22 5.43 -8.96
CA GLU A 31 9.21 6.49 -9.05
C GLU A 31 8.82 7.62 -9.99
N GLN A 32 8.31 7.30 -11.18
CA GLN A 32 7.84 8.28 -12.16
C GLN A 32 6.73 9.15 -11.55
N GLN A 33 5.84 8.53 -10.77
CA GLN A 33 4.78 9.22 -10.04
C GLN A 33 5.27 10.00 -8.80
N LYS A 34 6.57 9.98 -8.51
CA LYS A 34 7.24 10.61 -7.36
C LYS A 34 6.74 10.10 -6.01
N LEU A 35 6.34 8.84 -5.95
CA LEU A 35 5.76 8.24 -4.76
C LEU A 35 6.80 7.60 -3.84
N ILE A 36 8.03 7.38 -4.31
CA ILE A 36 9.12 6.80 -3.50
C ILE A 36 10.09 7.93 -3.11
N PRO A 37 10.04 8.43 -1.86
CA PRO A 37 10.98 9.44 -1.38
C PRO A 37 12.36 8.82 -1.12
N GLY A 38 13.43 9.61 -1.20
CA GLY A 38 14.76 9.18 -0.76
C GLY A 38 15.52 8.23 -1.70
N VAL A 39 15.05 8.02 -2.93
CA VAL A 39 15.80 7.26 -3.96
C VAL A 39 17.09 8.02 -4.31
N ARG A 40 18.24 7.35 -4.19
CA ARG A 40 19.56 7.91 -4.51
C ARG A 40 20.15 7.23 -5.73
N ARG A 41 21.27 7.76 -6.22
CA ARG A 41 22.12 7.11 -7.22
C ARG A 41 23.48 6.79 -6.62
N ASP A 42 24.08 5.69 -7.03
CA ASP A 42 25.47 5.35 -6.73
C ASP A 42 26.46 6.13 -7.61
N GLY A 43 27.76 5.91 -7.40
CA GLY A 43 28.83 6.55 -8.19
C GLY A 43 28.82 6.19 -9.68
N ALA A 44 28.13 5.12 -10.07
CA ALA A 44 27.93 4.73 -11.47
C ALA A 44 26.61 5.28 -12.06
N GLY A 45 25.91 6.14 -11.32
CA GLY A 45 24.64 6.73 -11.73
C GLY A 45 23.43 5.79 -11.66
N ARG A 46 23.57 4.58 -11.10
CA ARG A 46 22.47 3.61 -10.97
C ARG A 46 21.65 3.90 -9.73
N ARG A 47 20.35 3.65 -9.80
CA ARG A 47 19.45 3.83 -8.65
C ARG A 47 19.78 2.83 -7.55
N ILE A 48 19.84 3.35 -6.33
CA ILE A 48 20.02 2.58 -5.11
C ILE A 48 18.91 2.88 -4.12
N TYR A 49 18.45 1.82 -3.47
CA TYR A 49 17.39 1.81 -2.48
C TYR A 49 17.96 1.35 -1.14
N ARG A 50 17.18 1.40 -0.07
CA ARG A 50 17.54 0.92 1.27
C ARG A 50 16.37 0.11 1.81
N GLU A 51 16.57 -0.53 2.96
CA GLU A 51 15.52 -1.24 3.71
C GLU A 51 14.23 -0.43 3.86
N GLN A 52 14.35 0.86 4.18
CA GLN A 52 13.21 1.75 4.32
C GLN A 52 12.33 1.85 3.07
N HIS A 53 12.87 1.59 1.87
CA HIS A 53 12.07 1.60 0.64
C HIS A 53 11.24 0.32 0.50
N VAL A 54 11.64 -0.80 1.12
CA VAL A 54 10.84 -2.03 1.17
C VAL A 54 9.58 -1.76 2.00
N THR A 55 9.76 -1.28 3.24
CA THR A 55 8.64 -0.94 4.14
C THR A 55 7.79 0.19 3.58
N TRP A 56 8.38 1.16 2.89
CA TRP A 56 7.64 2.22 2.21
C TRP A 56 6.73 1.68 1.09
N LEU A 57 7.21 0.74 0.29
CA LEU A 57 6.42 0.15 -0.79
C LEU A 57 5.25 -0.67 -0.24
N ASP A 58 5.45 -1.37 0.88
CA ASP A 58 4.37 -2.06 1.58
C ASP A 58 3.33 -1.08 2.11
N LEU A 59 3.75 0.01 2.76
CA LEU A 59 2.84 1.08 3.18
C LEU A 59 2.06 1.65 2.00
N LEU A 60 2.73 1.96 0.88
CA LEU A 60 2.10 2.54 -0.30
C LEU A 60 0.98 1.64 -0.83
N ASP A 61 1.22 0.33 -0.90
CA ASP A 61 0.19 -0.60 -1.36
C ASP A 61 -0.99 -0.68 -0.38
N ARG A 62 -0.73 -0.70 0.94
CA ARG A 62 -1.80 -0.66 1.95
C ARG A 62 -2.64 0.61 1.86
N LEU A 63 -2.00 1.77 1.67
CA LEU A 63 -2.69 3.05 1.48
C LEU A 63 -3.55 3.04 0.21
N ARG A 64 -3.02 2.52 -0.91
CA ARG A 64 -3.78 2.39 -2.16
C ARG A 64 -4.97 1.45 -2.03
N GLN A 65 -4.75 0.25 -1.50
CA GLN A 65 -5.78 -0.79 -1.35
C GLN A 65 -6.91 -0.32 -0.42
N SER A 66 -6.58 0.45 0.62
CA SER A 66 -7.56 1.05 1.52
C SER A 66 -8.26 2.30 0.96
N GLY A 67 -7.90 2.70 -0.26
CA GLY A 67 -8.59 3.74 -1.03
C GLY A 67 -8.00 5.14 -0.91
N MET A 68 -6.75 5.29 -0.45
CA MET A 68 -6.04 6.56 -0.56
C MET A 68 -5.70 6.82 -2.02
N SER A 69 -6.07 8.01 -2.53
CA SER A 69 -5.79 8.37 -3.91
C SER A 69 -4.30 8.57 -4.18
N ILE A 70 -3.87 8.38 -5.44
CA ILE A 70 -2.47 8.66 -5.83
C ILE A 70 -2.08 10.11 -5.58
N ARG A 71 -3.04 11.04 -5.66
CA ARG A 71 -2.83 12.45 -5.33
C ARG A 71 -2.43 12.61 -3.85
N GLN A 72 -3.18 12.00 -2.93
CA GLN A 72 -2.89 12.05 -1.49
C GLN A 72 -1.58 11.35 -1.15
N ILE A 73 -1.29 10.19 -1.76
CA ILE A 73 0.00 9.50 -1.55
C ILE A 73 1.17 10.37 -2.03
N ARG A 74 1.00 11.09 -3.14
CA ARG A 74 2.03 12.02 -3.62
C ARG A 74 2.26 13.17 -2.65
N GLU A 75 1.20 13.71 -2.05
CA GLU A 75 1.28 14.73 -1.01
C GLU A 75 2.02 14.19 0.23
N TYR A 76 1.63 13.01 0.72
CA TYR A 76 2.32 12.31 1.80
C TYR A 76 3.82 12.11 1.51
N ALA A 77 4.16 11.64 0.30
CA ALA A 77 5.54 11.46 -0.13
C ALA A 77 6.33 12.78 -0.23
N GLN A 78 5.66 13.90 -0.51
CA GLN A 78 6.29 15.22 -0.46
C GLN A 78 6.55 15.67 0.98
N LEU A 79 5.61 15.44 1.90
CA LEU A 79 5.81 15.74 3.31
C LEU A 79 7.00 14.96 3.88
N VAL A 80 7.09 13.66 3.58
CA VAL A 80 8.22 12.81 4.00
C VAL A 80 9.55 13.35 3.46
N ARG A 81 9.60 13.88 2.24
CA ARG A 81 10.81 14.50 1.67
C ARG A 81 11.25 15.76 2.40
N ARG A 82 10.35 16.48 3.06
CA ARG A 82 10.67 17.68 3.86
C ARG A 82 11.21 17.35 5.25
N GLY A 83 11.31 16.06 5.60
CA GLY A 83 11.88 15.61 6.87
C GLY A 83 10.98 15.91 8.07
N ASP A 84 11.60 16.09 9.23
CA ASP A 84 10.91 16.04 10.53
C ASP A 84 9.97 17.21 10.79
N ALA A 85 10.18 18.34 10.09
CA ALA A 85 9.30 19.51 10.15
C ALA A 85 7.85 19.21 9.76
N THR A 86 7.57 18.09 9.08
CA THR A 86 6.21 17.71 8.64
C THR A 86 5.63 16.51 9.40
N LEU A 87 6.26 16.05 10.49
CA LEU A 87 5.80 14.87 11.22
C LEU A 87 4.32 14.96 11.62
N GLU A 88 3.88 16.12 12.13
CA GLU A 88 2.49 16.28 12.54
C GLU A 88 1.52 16.27 11.35
N GLN A 89 1.88 16.89 10.23
CA GLN A 89 1.07 16.86 8.99
C GLN A 89 0.94 15.44 8.45
N ARG A 90 2.03 14.66 8.49
CA ARG A 90 2.04 13.25 8.10
C ARG A 90 1.14 12.41 9.01
N ARG A 91 1.27 12.62 10.33
CA ARG A 91 0.46 11.94 11.34
C ARG A 91 -1.03 12.22 11.12
N GLU A 92 -1.38 13.47 10.87
CA GLU A 92 -2.78 13.87 10.70
C GLU A 92 -3.39 13.32 9.41
N MET A 93 -2.63 13.33 8.30
CA MET A 93 -3.08 12.69 7.06
C MET A 93 -3.36 11.20 7.24
N LEU A 94 -2.50 10.49 7.97
CA LEU A 94 -2.69 9.06 8.26
C LEU A 94 -3.85 8.82 9.23
N ARG A 95 -4.06 9.70 10.22
CA ARG A 95 -5.21 9.64 11.14
C ARG A 95 -6.52 9.80 10.40
N ALA A 96 -6.64 10.82 9.56
CA ALA A 96 -7.83 11.06 8.75
C ALA A 96 -8.12 9.89 7.80
N HIS A 97 -7.07 9.29 7.21
CA HIS A 97 -7.24 8.10 6.38
C HIS A 97 -7.67 6.87 7.18
N ARG A 98 -7.10 6.65 8.37
CA ARG A 98 -7.52 5.57 9.26
C ARG A 98 -9.02 5.64 9.57
N GLU A 99 -9.53 6.83 9.90
CA GLU A 99 -10.96 7.01 10.16
C GLU A 99 -11.85 6.68 8.94
N LEU A 100 -11.37 6.98 7.73
CA LEU A 100 -12.05 6.56 6.50
C LEU A 100 -12.06 5.03 6.34
N VAL A 101 -10.95 4.36 6.69
CA VAL A 101 -10.86 2.90 6.67
C VAL A 101 -11.81 2.27 7.69
N ASP A 102 -11.83 2.77 8.92
CA ASP A 102 -12.70 2.27 9.99
C ASP A 102 -14.19 2.39 9.62
N ARG A 103 -14.57 3.51 9.01
CA ARG A 103 -15.94 3.69 8.46
C ARG A 103 -16.27 2.67 7.38
N LYS A 104 -15.35 2.41 6.44
CA LYS A 104 -15.55 1.39 5.39
C LYS A 104 -15.65 -0.02 5.98
N MET A 105 -14.83 -0.36 6.97
CA MET A 105 -14.90 -1.65 7.65
C MET A 105 -16.26 -1.86 8.31
N THR A 106 -16.77 -0.82 9.00
CA THR A 106 -18.11 -0.86 9.62
C THR A 106 -19.21 -1.07 8.59
N GLN A 107 -19.16 -0.35 7.47
CA GLN A 107 -20.13 -0.50 6.37
C GLN A 107 -20.08 -1.90 5.74
N LEU A 108 -18.88 -2.42 5.49
CA LEU A 108 -18.69 -3.75 4.91
C LEU A 108 -19.16 -4.85 5.87
N ALA A 109 -18.93 -4.69 7.18
CA ALA A 109 -19.42 -5.62 8.19
C ALA A 109 -20.96 -5.65 8.23
N ALA A 110 -21.61 -4.49 8.17
CA ALA A 110 -23.07 -4.39 8.11
C ALA A 110 -23.63 -5.04 6.82
N ALA A 111 -23.00 -4.78 5.67
CA ALA A 111 -23.38 -5.42 4.42
C ALA A 111 -23.21 -6.95 4.46
N ARG A 112 -22.09 -7.42 5.03
CA ARG A 112 -21.83 -8.85 5.23
C ARG A 112 -22.91 -9.52 6.07
N ALA A 113 -23.37 -8.89 7.15
CA ALA A 113 -24.42 -9.45 7.99
C ALA A 113 -25.75 -9.66 7.23
N VAL A 114 -26.12 -8.72 6.35
CA VAL A 114 -27.30 -8.88 5.48
C VAL A 114 -27.12 -10.02 4.48
N ILE A 115 -25.92 -10.12 3.88
CA ILE A 115 -25.59 -11.20 2.94
C ILE A 115 -25.64 -12.56 3.63
N ASP A 116 -25.04 -12.69 4.81
CA ASP A 116 -25.05 -13.91 5.62
C ASP A 116 -26.49 -14.35 5.92
N GLY A 117 -27.36 -13.42 6.33
CA GLY A 117 -28.78 -13.73 6.55
C GLY A 117 -29.51 -14.24 5.29
N LYS A 118 -29.13 -13.75 4.10
CA LYS A 118 -29.67 -14.27 2.82
C LYS A 118 -29.12 -15.64 2.47
N ILE A 119 -27.85 -15.90 2.75
CA ILE A 119 -27.24 -17.23 2.58
C ILE A 119 -27.99 -18.25 3.46
N ASP A 120 -28.21 -17.92 4.73
CA ASP A 120 -28.91 -18.79 5.68
C ASP A 120 -30.36 -19.06 5.27
N PHE A 121 -31.07 -18.01 4.81
CA PHE A 121 -32.42 -18.14 4.27
C PHE A 121 -32.48 -19.14 3.10
N TYR A 122 -31.57 -19.04 2.13
CA TYR A 122 -31.52 -19.99 1.02
C TYR A 122 -31.10 -21.39 1.45
N ALA A 123 -30.17 -21.51 2.41
CA ALA A 123 -29.80 -22.81 2.98
C ALA A 123 -30.98 -23.48 3.69
N GLN A 124 -31.86 -22.72 4.35
CA GLN A 124 -33.09 -23.24 4.91
C GLN A 124 -34.07 -23.69 3.84
N TRP A 125 -34.31 -22.87 2.80
CA TRP A 125 -35.19 -23.26 1.70
C TRP A 125 -34.74 -24.57 1.04
N LEU A 126 -33.45 -24.68 0.70
CA LEU A 126 -32.90 -25.89 0.08
C LEU A 126 -33.09 -27.14 0.94
N ARG A 127 -33.04 -27.02 2.26
CA ARG A 127 -33.28 -28.15 3.19
C ARG A 127 -34.75 -28.53 3.29
N GLU A 128 -35.64 -27.55 3.29
CA GLU A 128 -37.08 -27.77 3.52
C GLU A 128 -37.87 -28.01 2.24
N GLY A 129 -37.29 -27.72 1.06
CA GLY A 129 -37.95 -27.82 -0.24
C GLY A 129 -39.04 -26.77 -0.47
N LYS A 130 -39.20 -25.81 0.44
CA LYS A 130 -40.17 -24.71 0.37
C LYS A 130 -39.59 -23.44 0.98
N GLN A 131 -40.14 -22.30 0.58
CA GLN A 131 -39.67 -21.00 1.04
C GLN A 131 -39.90 -20.85 2.56
N PRO A 132 -38.86 -20.49 3.35
CA PRO A 132 -39.02 -20.14 4.76
C PRO A 132 -39.90 -18.89 4.91
N ALA A 133 -40.69 -18.84 5.98
CA ALA A 133 -41.55 -17.70 6.31
C ALA A 133 -40.75 -16.43 6.65
#